data_AF-A0A3B0S1G2-F1
#
_entry.id   AF-A0A3B0S1G2-F1
#
_cell.length_a   1.000
_cell.length_b   1.000
_cell.length_c   1.000
_cell.angle_alpha   90.00
_cell.angle_beta   90.00
_cell.angle_gamma   90.00
#
_symmetry.space_group_name_H-M   'P 1'
#
loop_
_entity.id
_entity.type
_entity.pdbx_description
1 polymer ?
#
loop_
_entity_poly.entity_id
_entity_poly.type
_entity_poly.pdbx_seq_one_letter_code
_entity_poly.pdbx_strand_id
1 'polypeptide(L)' 'EFGDQIMLVTDGGQLIRCPIDGIRIAGRSTQGVTVFDTDGKSKVVSVSHISESDEDEDDADSDEPQSQE' A
#
# COMPACT_ATOMS: atom_id res chain seq x y z
N GLU A 1 17.76 5.58 -7.68
CA GLU A 1 16.85 6.58 -7.08
C GLU A 1 15.50 5.89 -6.96
N PHE A 2 15.15 5.50 -5.74
CA PHE A 2 13.90 4.80 -5.45
C PHE A 2 12.85 5.87 -5.18
N GLY A 3 12.09 6.25 -6.21
CA GLY A 3 10.99 7.21 -6.06
C GLY A 3 9.84 6.63 -5.23
N ASP A 4 8.89 7.49 -4.86
CA ASP A 4 7.74 7.15 -4.01
C ASP A 4 7.05 5.84 -4.43
N GLN A 5 6.60 5.08 -3.42
CA GLN A 5 5.94 3.79 -3.63
C GLN A 5 4.69 3.70 -2.79
N ILE A 6 3.75 2.86 -3.24
CA ILE A 6 2.66 2.40 -2.41
C ILE A 6 2.87 0.92 -2.09
N MET A 7 2.64 0.56 -0.84
CA MET A 7 2.63 -0.82 -0.38
C MET A 7 1.19 -1.23 -0.09
N LEU A 8 0.77 -2.37 -0.63
CA LEU A 8 -0.54 -2.95 -0.42
C LEU A 8 -0.37 -4.27 0.35
N VAL A 9 -1.24 -4.51 1.32
CA VAL A 9 -1.32 -5.76 2.06
C VAL A 9 -2.66 -6.43 1.77
N THR A 10 -2.62 -7.70 1.41
CA THR A 10 -3.82 -8.52 1.20
C THR A 10 -4.21 -9.30 2.45
N ASP A 11 -5.46 -9.74 2.50
CA ASP A 11 -5.98 -10.64 3.55
C ASP A 11 -5.21 -11.97 3.67
N GLY A 12 -4.55 -12.40 2.59
CA GLY A 12 -3.66 -13.55 2.59
C GLY A 12 -2.24 -13.29 3.11
N GLY A 13 -1.92 -12.07 3.56
CA GLY A 13 -0.58 -11.68 4.02
C GLY A 13 0.41 -11.42 2.89
N GLN A 14 -0.06 -11.28 1.64
CA GLN A 14 0.80 -10.90 0.53
C GLN A 14 1.05 -9.39 0.55
N LEU A 15 2.32 -9.00 0.52
CA LEU A 15 2.82 -7.63 0.40
C LEU A 15 3.13 -7.32 -1.07
N ILE A 16 2.60 -6.21 -1.56
CA ILE A 16 2.76 -5.77 -2.96
C ILE A 16 3.29 -4.34 -2.95
N ARG A 17 4.53 -4.15 -3.41
CA ARG A 17 5.12 -2.82 -3.63
C ARG A 17 4.87 -2.37 -5.07
N CYS A 18 4.36 -1.15 -5.24
CA CYS A 18 4.07 -0.57 -6.55
C CYS A 18 4.70 0.83 -6.65
N PRO A 19 5.66 1.06 -7.56
CA PRO A 19 6.24 2.39 -7.76
C PRO A 19 5.21 3.33 -8.40
N ILE A 20 5.14 4.57 -7.93
CA ILE A 20 4.12 5.51 -8.43
C ILE A 20 4.40 5.99 -9.85
N ASP A 21 5.66 5.98 -10.30
CA ASP A 21 6.07 6.46 -11.62
C ASP A 21 5.37 5.75 -12.78
N GLY A 22 4.94 4.50 -12.57
CA GLY A 22 4.24 3.69 -13.57
C GLY A 22 2.72 3.89 -13.58
N ILE A 23 2.16 4.63 -12.62
CA ILE A 23 0.71 4.73 -12.44
C ILE A 23 0.16 5.85 -13.33
N ARG A 24 -0.77 5.48 -14.21
CA ARG A 24 -1.43 6.46 -15.08
C ARG A 24 -2.21 7.49 -14.26
N ILE A 25 -1.97 8.77 -14.55
CA ILE A 25 -2.73 9.89 -13.99
C ILE A 25 -4.19 9.82 -14.49
N ALA A 26 -5.12 9.72 -13.55
CA ALA A 26 -6.56 9.76 -13.80
C ALA A 26 -7.22 10.93 -13.06
N GLY A 27 -8.24 11.53 -13.65
CA GLY A 27 -8.96 12.65 -13.04
C GLY A 27 -9.88 12.21 -11.88
N ARG A 28 -10.23 13.15 -10.99
CA ARG A 28 -11.09 12.86 -9.81
C ARG A 28 -12.49 12.35 -10.16
N SER A 29 -13.02 12.71 -11.32
CA SER A 29 -14.32 12.24 -11.82
C SER A 29 -14.21 10.96 -12.65
N THR A 30 -13.37 10.01 -12.23
CA THR A 30 -13.17 8.70 -12.88
C THR A 30 -13.21 7.58 -11.86
N GLN A 31 -13.29 6.33 -12.34
CA GLN A 31 -13.18 5.14 -11.49
C GLN A 31 -11.73 4.84 -11.06
N GLY A 32 -10.76 5.61 -11.55
CA GLY A 32 -9.34 5.36 -11.32
C GLY A 32 -8.75 4.37 -12.32
N VAL A 33 -7.61 3.78 -11.96
CA VAL A 33 -6.86 2.81 -12.75
C VAL A 33 -6.54 1.59 -11.90
N THR A 34 -6.51 0.41 -12.52
CA THR A 34 -6.10 -0.81 -11.84
C THR A 34 -4.58 -0.84 -11.73
N VAL A 35 -4.07 -0.81 -10.49
CA VAL A 35 -2.63 -0.95 -10.19
C VAL A 35 -2.22 -2.39 -9.91
N PHE A 36 -3.15 -3.20 -9.42
CA PHE A 36 -2.96 -4.63 -9.13
C PHE A 36 -4.29 -5.38 -9.31
N ASP A 37 -4.24 -6.56 -9.92
CA ASP A 37 -5.39 -7.45 -10.08
C ASP A 37 -5.35 -8.53 -9.00
N THR A 38 -6.39 -8.62 -8.18
CA THR A 38 -6.41 -9.51 -7.02
C THR A 38 -6.99 -10.90 -7.30
N ASP A 39 -6.96 -11.38 -8.56
CA ASP A 39 -7.45 -12.68 -9.05
C ASP A 39 -8.89 -13.09 -8.65
N GLY A 40 -9.60 -12.20 -7.96
CA GLY A 40 -10.93 -12.38 -7.37
C GLY A 40 -10.94 -13.10 -6.02
N LYS A 41 -9.83 -13.70 -5.56
CA LYS A 41 -9.78 -14.44 -4.29
C LYS A 41 -9.13 -13.65 -3.17
N SER A 42 -8.23 -12.74 -3.52
CA SER A 42 -7.55 -11.89 -2.54
C SER A 42 -8.23 -10.53 -2.46
N LYS A 43 -8.21 -9.94 -1.26
CA LYS A 43 -8.68 -8.58 -1.03
C LYS A 43 -7.58 -7.76 -0.40
N VAL A 44 -7.39 -6.54 -0.91
CA VAL A 44 -6.50 -5.57 -0.27
C VAL A 44 -7.17 -5.12 1.03
N VAL A 45 -6.48 -5.30 2.14
CA VAL A 45 -6.95 -4.94 3.49
C VAL A 45 -6.22 -3.73 4.06
N SER A 46 -5.01 -3.43 3.59
CA SER A 46 -4.25 -2.24 3.99
C SER A 46 -3.48 -1.65 2.82
N VAL A 47 -3.28 -0.32 2.87
CA VAL A 47 -2.45 0.43 1.94
C VAL A 47 -1.61 1.44 2.73
N SER A 48 -0.32 1.50 2.42
CA SER A 48 0.62 2.48 2.99
C SER A 48 1.39 3.19 1.87
N HIS A 49 1.77 4.43 2.12
CA HIS A 49 2.65 5.20 1.24
C HIS A 49 4.06 5.17 1.83
N ILE A 50 5.04 4.86 0.99
CA ILE A 50 6.45 4.79 1.37
C ILE A 50 7.17 5.85 0.55
N SER A 51 7.67 6.88 1.23
CA SER A 51 8.57 7.85 0.63
C SER A 51 10.02 7.47 0.86
N GLU A 52 10.95 8.08 0.13
CA GLU A 52 12.40 7.87 0.29
C GLU A 52 12.89 8.09 1.74
N SER A 53 12.13 8.82 2.57
CA SER A 53 12.45 9.07 3.99
C SER A 53 11.97 7.97 4.95
N ASP A 54 11.06 7.10 4.51
CA ASP A 54 10.41 6.08 5.37
C ASP A 54 11.08 4.69 5.28
N GLU A 55 12.01 4.46 4.33
CA GLU A 55 12.64 3.14 4.16
C GLU A 55 13.55 2.71 5.35
N ASP A 56 13.87 3.63 6.26
CA ASP A 56 14.63 3.35 7.48
C ASP A 56 13.77 2.91 8.69
N GLU A 57 12.43 2.93 8.62
CA GLU A 57 11.53 2.68 9.77
C GLU A 57 10.63 1.42 9.70
N ASP A 58 10.78 0.57 8.68
CA ASP A 58 9.90 -0.62 8.44
C ASP A 58 10.20 -1.85 9.35
N ASP A 59 10.59 -1.64 10.62
CA ASP A 59 10.69 -2.68 11.67
C ASP A 59 9.97 -2.26 12.98
N ALA A 60 8.96 -1.41 12.90
CA ALA A 60 8.12 -1.07 14.05
C ALA A 60 6.74 -1.72 13.93
N ASP A 61 6.68 -2.94 14.49
CA ASP A 61 5.47 -3.59 14.98
C ASP A 61 4.52 -2.56 15.62
N SER A 62 3.30 -2.46 15.06
CA SER A 62 2.22 -1.67 15.65
C SER A 62 0.99 -2.56 15.76
N ASP A 63 1.11 -3.60 16.58
CA ASP A 63 -0.04 -4.22 17.25
C ASP A 63 0.07 -3.92 18.76
N GLU A 64 -0.35 -2.72 19.15
CA GLU A 64 -0.71 -2.47 20.55
C GLU A 64 -2.21 -2.14 20.62
N PRO A 65 -3.07 -3.05 21.12
CA PRO A 65 -4.46 -2.72 21.38
C PRO A 65 -4.48 -1.78 22.59
N GLN A 66 -4.81 -0.50 22.37
CA GLN A 66 -5.05 0.44 23.46
C GLN A 66 -6.29 0.01 24.26
N SER A 67 -6.02 -0.83 25.26
CA SER A 67 -6.88 -1.06 26.40
C SER A 67 -6.53 0.01 27.42
N GLN A 68 -7.43 0.96 27.69
CA GLN A 68 -7.38 1.71 28.95
C GLN A 68 -8.77 2.28 29.28
N GLU A 69 -9.28 1.73 30.39
CA GLU A 69 -10.30 2.11 31.39
C GLU A 69 -11.35 3.22 31.11
#